data_AF-A0AAJ7BS82-F1
#
_entry.id   AF-A0AAJ7BS82-F1
#
_cell.length_a   1.000
_cell.length_b   1.000
_cell.length_c   1.000
_cell.angle_alpha   90.00
_cell.angle_beta   90.00
_cell.angle_gamma   90.00
#
_symmetry.space_group_name_H-M   'P 1'
#
loop_
_entity.id
_entity.type
_entity.pdbx_description
1 polymer ?
#
loop_
_entity_poly.entity_id
_entity_poly.type
_entity_poly.pdbx_seq_one_letter_code
_entity_poly.pdbx_strand_id
1 'polypeptide(L)'
;MARYFKIQSAVTMLQKLQNVFSSKEIVSNYHTLSSAYYRSQTFSNPLKRRYLSSNKDSKQSGAGKSNSCNSTSCQSTPDKWPTGNRANFHFHPELESILNEQLNAELKAFYYYLSMASYFGRVDVALPGCESFFMQMHHEEHEHAIRFLNYITMRGGMVNLYSVNGPEDQDWKCPLNAFKTALQLEIDISDKLVSVNCVAEKYNDLNASDFIVTEFMEDQMKSINEMARLVTVLSGVGDQALARFMFDKDVLDHYVKSEFDILKKRNFDASKDCLKKKP
;
A
#
# COMPACT_ATOMS: atom_id res chain seq x y z
N MET A 1 4.15 37.64 -41.62
CA MET A 1 3.74 36.44 -42.38
C MET A 1 4.40 35.14 -41.88
N ALA A 2 5.73 34.99 -41.92
CA ALA A 2 6.39 33.71 -41.58
C ALA A 2 6.23 33.21 -40.12
N ARG A 3 6.08 34.11 -39.14
CA ARG A 3 5.82 33.73 -37.73
C ARG A 3 4.41 33.17 -37.52
N TYR A 4 3.43 33.63 -38.29
CA TYR A 4 2.04 33.20 -38.18
C TYR A 4 1.86 31.75 -38.69
N PHE A 5 2.55 31.38 -39.77
CA PHE A 5 2.55 30.01 -40.30
C PHE A 5 3.18 28.98 -39.34
N LYS A 6 4.21 29.35 -38.58
CA LYS A 6 4.83 28.46 -37.59
C LYS A 6 3.89 28.18 -36.40
N ILE A 7 3.14 29.19 -35.96
CA ILE A 7 2.18 29.06 -34.87
C ILE A 7 0.97 28.22 -35.32
N GLN A 8 0.45 28.45 -36.53
CA GLN A 8 -0.66 27.66 -37.09
C GLN A 8 -0.29 26.17 -37.18
N SER A 9 0.94 25.86 -37.65
CA SER A 9 1.44 24.50 -37.76
C SER A 9 1.54 23.80 -36.39
N ALA A 10 2.07 24.50 -35.37
CA ALA A 10 2.17 23.99 -34.00
C ALA A 10 0.79 23.72 -33.37
N VAL A 11 -0.19 24.61 -33.60
CA VAL A 11 -1.57 24.42 -33.14
C VAL A 11 -2.21 23.19 -33.78
N THR A 12 -2.05 22.98 -35.09
CA THR A 12 -2.53 21.75 -35.75
C THR A 12 -1.83 20.48 -35.27
N MET A 13 -0.55 20.57 -34.88
CA MET A 13 0.16 19.40 -34.32
C MET A 13 -0.35 19.06 -32.92
N LEU A 14 -0.61 20.06 -32.08
CA LEU A 14 -1.21 19.87 -30.76
C LEU A 14 -2.64 19.32 -30.85
N GLN A 15 -3.45 19.78 -31.80
CA GLN A 15 -4.80 19.24 -32.03
C GLN A 15 -4.79 17.80 -32.54
N LYS A 16 -3.78 17.40 -33.33
CA LYS A 16 -3.59 16.00 -33.71
C LYS A 16 -3.19 15.12 -32.52
N LEU A 17 -2.32 15.61 -31.63
CA LEU A 17 -1.94 14.88 -30.41
C LEU A 17 -3.13 14.75 -29.45
N GLN A 18 -3.95 15.79 -29.31
CA GLN A 18 -5.14 15.76 -28.45
C GLN A 18 -6.23 14.78 -28.95
N ASN A 19 -6.30 14.57 -30.26
CA ASN A 19 -7.17 13.55 -30.88
C ASN A 19 -6.63 12.12 -30.73
N VAL A 20 -5.31 11.92 -30.68
CA VAL A 20 -4.71 10.61 -30.36
C VAL A 20 -5.00 10.24 -28.89
N PHE A 21 -4.98 11.21 -27.98
CA PHE A 21 -5.29 11.00 -26.55
C PHE A 21 -6.79 10.97 -26.20
N SER A 22 -7.70 11.36 -27.10
CA SER A 22 -9.16 11.32 -26.87
C SER A 22 -9.82 9.99 -27.27
N SER A 23 -9.03 8.99 -27.68
CA SER A 23 -9.54 7.64 -27.95
C SER A 23 -9.90 6.96 -26.63
N LYS A 24 -11.19 7.00 -26.27
CA LYS A 24 -11.80 6.36 -25.08
C LYS A 24 -11.54 4.85 -24.93
N GLU A 25 -10.80 4.23 -25.86
CA GLU A 25 -10.39 2.83 -25.82
C GLU A 25 -9.11 2.58 -25.00
N ILE A 26 -8.24 3.57 -24.78
CA ILE A 26 -6.99 3.35 -24.03
C ILE A 26 -7.23 3.35 -22.51
N VAL A 27 -8.04 4.28 -21.99
CA VAL A 27 -8.30 4.41 -20.54
C VAL A 27 -9.18 3.26 -20.00
N SER A 28 -10.08 2.71 -20.82
CA SER A 28 -10.95 1.59 -20.42
C SER A 28 -10.15 0.28 -20.22
N ASN A 29 -9.10 0.06 -21.00
CA ASN A 29 -8.28 -1.15 -20.87
C ASN A 29 -7.41 -1.15 -19.61
N TYR A 30 -6.93 0.00 -19.13
CA TYR A 30 -6.14 0.05 -17.89
C TYR A 30 -6.99 -0.20 -16.63
N HIS A 31 -8.23 0.31 -16.58
CA HIS A 31 -9.13 0.02 -15.45
C HIS A 31 -9.59 -1.45 -15.43
N THR A 32 -9.78 -2.06 -16.60
CA THR A 32 -10.19 -3.47 -16.70
C THR A 32 -9.03 -4.42 -16.36
N LEU A 33 -7.78 -4.06 -16.70
CA LEU A 33 -6.58 -4.84 -16.35
C LEU A 33 -6.18 -4.68 -14.88
N SER A 34 -6.30 -3.48 -14.29
CA SER A 34 -6.05 -3.26 -12.86
C SER A 34 -7.09 -3.96 -11.97
N SER A 35 -8.38 -3.92 -12.34
CA SER A 35 -9.44 -4.63 -11.61
C SER A 35 -9.35 -6.16 -11.76
N ALA A 36 -8.94 -6.67 -12.93
CA ALA A 36 -8.73 -8.11 -13.14
C ALA A 36 -7.50 -8.65 -12.40
N TYR A 37 -6.47 -7.82 -12.17
CA TYR A 37 -5.31 -8.19 -11.37
C TYR A 37 -5.67 -8.37 -9.89
N TYR A 38 -6.44 -7.44 -9.31
CA TYR A 38 -6.80 -7.47 -7.87
C TYR A 38 -7.94 -8.43 -7.50
N ARG A 39 -8.83 -8.78 -8.43
CA ARG A 39 -9.96 -9.72 -8.14
C ARG A 39 -9.55 -11.20 -8.07
N SER A 40 -8.27 -11.52 -8.28
CA SER A 40 -7.75 -12.89 -8.32
C SER A 40 -7.11 -13.40 -7.01
N GLN A 41 -6.92 -12.54 -5.99
CA GLN A 41 -6.29 -12.94 -4.72
C GLN A 41 -7.27 -13.44 -3.64
N THR A 42 -8.36 -14.10 -4.04
CA THR A 42 -9.09 -14.96 -3.11
C THR A 42 -8.39 -16.31 -3.00
N PHE A 43 -7.67 -16.50 -1.89
CA PHE A 43 -7.31 -17.78 -1.28
C PHE A 43 -7.31 -19.01 -2.23
N SER A 44 -6.29 -19.13 -3.07
CA SER A 44 -5.90 -20.41 -3.66
C SER A 44 -4.43 -20.38 -4.01
N ASN A 45 -3.60 -20.88 -3.09
CA ASN A 45 -2.20 -21.20 -3.32
C ASN A 45 -2.11 -22.23 -4.47
N PRO A 46 -1.55 -21.91 -5.66
CA PRO A 46 -1.45 -22.87 -6.74
C PRO A 46 0.00 -23.29 -6.92
N LEU A 47 0.65 -23.81 -5.88
CA LEU A 47 1.77 -24.72 -6.08
C LEU A 47 1.23 -26.09 -6.53
N LYS A 48 0.68 -26.16 -7.76
CA LYS A 48 0.61 -27.44 -8.48
C LYS A 48 1.99 -27.72 -9.07
N ARG A 49 2.95 -28.03 -8.21
CA ARG A 49 4.24 -28.60 -8.60
C ARG A 49 3.96 -30.01 -9.10
N ARG A 50 3.96 -30.19 -10.43
CA ARG A 50 3.80 -31.49 -11.09
C ARG A 50 5.05 -32.31 -10.79
N TYR A 51 5.02 -33.17 -9.77
CA TYR A 51 6.07 -34.15 -9.55
C TYR A 51 6.06 -35.13 -10.72
N LEU A 52 7.13 -35.17 -11.50
CA LEU A 52 7.40 -36.26 -12.42
C LEU A 52 7.64 -37.51 -11.56
N SER A 53 6.70 -38.45 -11.58
CA SER A 53 6.89 -39.78 -11.02
C SER A 53 7.80 -40.57 -11.95
N SER A 54 9.05 -40.81 -11.57
CA SER A 54 9.88 -41.82 -12.22
C SER A 54 9.59 -43.18 -11.59
N ASN A 55 9.02 -44.06 -12.42
CA ASN A 55 8.74 -45.46 -12.10
C ASN A 55 10.01 -46.24 -11.75
N LYS A 56 9.85 -47.18 -10.82
CA LYS A 56 10.71 -48.36 -10.67
C LYS A 56 10.67 -49.17 -11.98
N ASP A 57 11.83 -49.57 -12.49
CA ASP A 57 12.17 -51.00 -12.64
C ASP A 57 13.47 -51.25 -13.42
N SER A 58 14.13 -52.34 -12.98
CA SER A 58 14.93 -53.31 -13.75
C SER A 58 16.46 -53.33 -13.60
N LYS A 59 16.94 -54.57 -13.61
CA LYS A 59 18.22 -55.13 -13.16
C LYS A 59 19.34 -55.03 -14.21
N GLN A 60 20.56 -55.26 -13.70
CA GLN A 60 21.65 -56.10 -14.25
C GLN A 60 22.82 -55.46 -15.02
N SER A 61 23.99 -55.57 -14.37
CA SER A 61 25.32 -56.04 -14.85
C SER A 61 26.06 -55.34 -16.00
N GLY A 62 27.35 -55.08 -15.78
CA GLY A 62 28.38 -55.11 -16.83
C GLY A 62 29.45 -54.02 -16.73
N ALA A 63 30.70 -54.42 -16.47
CA ALA A 63 31.88 -53.57 -16.54
C ALA A 63 32.29 -53.30 -18.01
N GLY A 64 32.70 -52.07 -18.33
CA GLY A 64 33.28 -51.70 -19.63
C GLY A 64 33.75 -50.24 -19.67
N LYS A 65 34.97 -50.01 -20.16
CA LYS A 65 35.69 -48.73 -20.19
C LYS A 65 35.20 -47.74 -21.28
N SER A 66 35.53 -46.47 -21.03
CA SER A 66 35.70 -45.30 -21.92
C SER A 66 34.48 -44.70 -22.63
N ASN A 67 34.12 -43.46 -22.31
CA ASN A 67 34.47 -42.30 -23.14
C ASN A 67 34.03 -40.97 -22.53
N SER A 68 34.83 -39.94 -22.86
CA SER A 68 34.67 -38.52 -22.53
C SER A 68 33.27 -37.98 -22.85
N CYS A 69 32.60 -37.49 -21.81
CA CYS A 69 31.56 -36.47 -21.85
C CYS A 69 31.67 -35.72 -20.52
N ASN A 70 32.12 -34.47 -20.52
CA ASN A 70 31.99 -33.60 -19.36
C ASN A 70 30.51 -33.22 -19.22
N SER A 71 29.71 -34.18 -18.77
CA SER A 71 28.38 -33.92 -18.22
C SER A 71 28.60 -33.11 -16.95
N THR A 72 28.11 -31.87 -16.95
CA THR A 72 27.94 -31.09 -15.73
C THR A 72 27.03 -31.92 -14.82
N SER A 73 27.64 -32.69 -13.91
CA SER A 73 26.89 -33.49 -12.96
C SER A 73 26.07 -32.50 -12.12
N CYS A 74 24.74 -32.60 -12.17
CA CYS A 74 23.91 -31.94 -11.18
C CYS A 74 24.39 -32.41 -9.81
N GLN A 75 25.06 -31.52 -9.06
CA GLN A 75 25.46 -31.81 -7.69
C GLN A 75 24.19 -32.15 -6.92
N SER A 76 24.02 -33.44 -6.59
CA SER A 76 22.75 -34.01 -6.13
C SER A 76 22.62 -34.04 -4.62
N THR A 77 23.32 -33.16 -3.90
CA THR A 77 23.03 -32.91 -2.49
C THR A 77 22.26 -31.60 -2.41
N PRO A 78 21.00 -31.61 -1.94
CA PRO A 78 20.26 -30.39 -1.70
C PRO A 78 21.09 -29.47 -0.79
N ASP A 79 21.28 -28.22 -1.18
CA ASP A 79 21.89 -27.24 -0.29
C ASP A 79 21.09 -27.17 1.02
N LYS A 80 21.81 -27.10 2.14
CA LYS A 80 21.18 -26.96 3.46
C LYS A 80 20.44 -25.63 3.50
N TRP A 81 19.14 -25.67 3.80
CA TRP A 81 18.34 -24.47 4.03
C TRP A 81 18.62 -23.89 5.43
N PRO A 82 18.77 -22.56 5.59
CA PRO A 82 18.90 -21.55 4.53
C PRO A 82 20.28 -21.61 3.84
N THR A 83 20.33 -21.24 2.55
CA THR A 83 21.53 -21.32 1.68
C THR A 83 22.68 -20.38 2.10
N GLY A 84 22.53 -19.59 3.16
CA GLY A 84 23.54 -18.70 3.73
C GLY A 84 23.77 -17.38 2.97
N ASN A 85 23.58 -17.37 1.65
CA ASN A 85 23.73 -16.18 0.81
C ASN A 85 22.37 -15.63 0.38
N ARG A 86 22.13 -14.33 0.63
CA ARG A 86 20.92 -13.63 0.17
C ARG A 86 21.02 -13.34 -1.33
N ALA A 87 19.95 -13.63 -2.07
CA ALA A 87 19.84 -13.25 -3.48
C ALA A 87 19.52 -11.76 -3.60
N ASN A 88 20.55 -10.92 -3.49
CA ASN A 88 20.44 -9.47 -3.52
C ASN A 88 20.91 -8.95 -4.90
N PHE A 89 19.96 -8.63 -5.78
CA PHE A 89 20.26 -8.02 -7.07
C PHE A 89 20.28 -6.49 -6.95
N HIS A 90 21.49 -5.93 -6.96
CA HIS A 90 21.74 -4.48 -6.92
C HIS A 90 20.97 -3.73 -5.81
N PHE A 91 20.71 -4.39 -4.67
CA PHE A 91 19.97 -3.81 -3.56
C PHE A 91 20.94 -3.34 -2.48
N HIS A 92 21.24 -2.04 -2.50
CA HIS A 92 22.28 -1.45 -1.66
C HIS A 92 21.91 -1.48 -0.16
N PRO A 93 22.85 -1.78 0.77
CA PRO A 93 22.55 -1.86 2.20
C PRO A 93 21.95 -0.58 2.82
N GLU A 94 22.34 0.61 2.33
CA GLU A 94 21.76 1.89 2.77
C GLU A 94 20.28 1.99 2.37
N LEU A 95 19.94 1.52 1.16
CA LEU A 95 18.55 1.49 0.70
C LEU A 95 17.73 0.45 1.48
N GLU A 96 18.32 -0.71 1.78
CA GLU A 96 17.72 -1.72 2.66
C GLU A 96 17.43 -1.14 4.06
N SER A 97 18.36 -0.38 4.64
CA SER A 97 18.18 0.26 5.95
C SER A 97 17.03 1.26 5.94
N ILE A 98 17.04 2.20 4.99
CA ILE A 98 16.05 3.28 4.97
C ILE A 98 14.64 2.76 4.61
N LEU A 99 14.52 1.69 3.82
CA LEU A 99 13.24 1.01 3.58
C LEU A 99 12.69 0.35 4.85
N ASN A 100 13.56 -0.24 5.69
CA ASN A 100 13.15 -0.76 6.99
C ASN A 100 12.71 0.36 7.96
N GLU A 101 13.36 1.53 7.90
CA GLU A 101 12.94 2.70 8.66
C GLU A 101 11.59 3.24 8.18
N GLN A 102 11.35 3.28 6.87
CA GLN A 102 10.06 3.66 6.28
C GLN A 102 8.96 2.68 6.68
N LEU A 103 9.20 1.37 6.58
CA LEU A 103 8.30 0.32 7.07
C LEU A 103 7.87 0.59 8.52
N ASN A 104 8.82 0.94 9.39
CA ASN A 104 8.52 1.23 10.78
C ASN A 104 7.77 2.57 10.97
N ALA A 105 7.97 3.54 10.06
CA ALA A 105 7.20 4.78 10.04
C ALA A 105 5.72 4.53 9.70
N GLU A 106 5.42 3.68 8.70
CA GLU A 106 4.04 3.30 8.37
C GLU A 106 3.38 2.55 9.53
N LEU A 107 4.12 1.63 10.18
CA LEU A 107 3.62 0.95 11.38
C LEU A 107 3.37 1.93 12.54
N LYS A 108 4.16 2.99 12.68
CA LYS A 108 3.88 4.03 13.68
C LYS A 108 2.58 4.77 13.34
N ALA A 109 2.35 5.13 12.09
CA ALA A 109 1.10 5.79 11.69
C ALA A 109 -0.13 4.90 11.89
N PHE A 110 -0.01 3.61 11.56
CA PHE A 110 -1.01 2.60 11.90
C PHE A 110 -1.44 2.68 13.38
N TYR A 111 -0.48 2.73 14.31
CA TYR A 111 -0.77 2.83 15.75
C TYR A 111 -1.43 4.17 16.14
N TYR A 112 -1.00 5.27 15.51
CA TYR A 112 -1.57 6.59 15.76
C TYR A 112 -3.04 6.66 15.30
N TYR A 113 -3.34 6.19 14.09
CA TYR A 113 -4.70 6.17 13.57
C TYR A 113 -5.61 5.24 14.36
N LEU A 114 -5.12 4.07 14.78
CA LEU A 114 -5.88 3.18 15.65
C LEU A 114 -6.19 3.84 17.01
N SER A 115 -5.26 4.61 17.57
CA SER A 115 -5.47 5.39 18.80
C SER A 115 -6.53 6.49 18.60
N MET A 116 -6.47 7.24 17.48
CA MET A 116 -7.46 8.26 17.16
C MET A 116 -8.86 7.66 16.98
N ALA A 117 -8.97 6.57 16.21
CA ALA A 117 -10.22 5.85 16.03
C ALA A 117 -10.82 5.40 17.37
N SER A 118 -10.00 4.78 18.22
CA SER A 118 -10.42 4.30 19.55
C SER A 118 -10.94 5.43 20.44
N TYR A 119 -10.33 6.61 20.37
CA TYR A 119 -10.79 7.78 21.11
C TYR A 119 -12.16 8.27 20.65
N PHE A 120 -12.38 8.42 19.34
CA PHE A 120 -13.67 8.89 18.82
C PHE A 120 -14.81 7.89 19.01
N GLY A 121 -14.49 6.60 19.11
CA GLY A 121 -15.43 5.53 19.44
C GLY A 121 -15.80 5.41 20.92
N ARG A 122 -15.15 6.16 21.82
CA ARG A 122 -15.54 6.18 23.24
C ARG A 122 -16.97 6.68 23.40
N VAL A 123 -17.71 6.10 24.36
CA VAL A 123 -19.12 6.46 24.62
C VAL A 123 -19.29 7.92 25.03
N ASP A 124 -18.29 8.52 25.66
CA ASP A 124 -18.30 9.92 26.09
C ASP A 124 -17.82 10.92 25.01
N VAL A 125 -17.30 10.43 23.88
CA VAL A 125 -16.93 11.25 22.71
C VAL A 125 -17.94 11.05 21.58
N ALA A 126 -18.23 9.80 21.21
CA ALA A 126 -19.30 9.35 20.32
C ALA A 126 -19.36 10.08 18.97
N LEU A 127 -18.23 10.11 18.24
CA LEU A 127 -18.11 10.69 16.89
C LEU A 127 -17.85 9.57 15.86
N PRO A 128 -18.91 8.87 15.40
CA PRO A 128 -18.77 7.68 14.57
C PRO A 128 -18.18 7.93 13.18
N GLY A 129 -18.32 9.15 12.63
CA GLY A 129 -17.68 9.53 11.37
C GLY A 129 -16.16 9.60 11.50
N CYS A 130 -15.68 10.28 12.53
CA CYS A 130 -14.26 10.37 12.87
C CYS A 130 -13.69 9.00 13.23
N GLU A 131 -14.41 8.19 14.03
CA GLU A 131 -14.03 6.80 14.32
C GLU A 131 -13.86 5.99 13.03
N SER A 132 -14.85 6.01 12.15
CA SER A 132 -14.82 5.26 10.89
C SER A 132 -13.71 5.75 9.96
N PHE A 133 -13.48 7.06 9.89
CA PHE A 133 -12.41 7.66 9.09
C PHE A 133 -11.04 7.20 9.55
N PHE A 134 -10.73 7.33 10.85
CA PHE A 134 -9.43 6.87 11.35
C PHE A 134 -9.28 5.35 11.34
N MET A 135 -10.38 4.59 11.42
CA MET A 135 -10.36 3.15 11.14
C MET A 135 -10.04 2.83 9.68
N GLN A 136 -10.46 3.66 8.72
CA GLN A 136 -10.03 3.50 7.33
C GLN A 136 -8.54 3.82 7.19
N MET A 137 -8.08 4.95 7.74
CA MET A 137 -6.66 5.36 7.66
C MET A 137 -5.73 4.33 8.30
N HIS A 138 -6.07 3.78 9.47
CA HIS A 138 -5.25 2.73 10.08
C HIS A 138 -5.09 1.51 9.15
N HIS A 139 -6.13 1.16 8.39
CA HIS A 139 -6.06 0.00 7.50
C HIS A 139 -5.19 0.29 6.28
N GLU A 140 -5.29 1.50 5.74
CA GLU A 140 -4.44 1.96 4.62
C GLU A 140 -2.96 1.95 5.01
N GLU A 141 -2.59 2.44 6.20
CA GLU A 141 -1.19 2.39 6.65
C GLU A 141 -0.66 0.99 6.93
N HIS A 142 -1.54 0.07 7.36
CA HIS A 142 -1.18 -1.33 7.45
C HIS A 142 -0.81 -1.89 6.07
N GLU A 143 -1.61 -1.61 5.05
CA GLU A 143 -1.33 -2.04 3.69
C GLU A 143 -0.04 -1.41 3.14
N HIS A 144 0.25 -0.14 3.44
CA HIS A 144 1.52 0.50 3.11
C HIS A 144 2.72 -0.23 3.74
N ALA A 145 2.64 -0.52 5.04
CA ALA A 145 3.67 -1.29 5.73
C ALA A 145 3.89 -2.67 5.08
N ILE A 146 2.82 -3.39 4.74
CA ILE A 146 2.91 -4.70 4.08
C ILE A 146 3.54 -4.59 2.68
N ARG A 147 3.26 -3.52 1.91
CA ARG A 147 3.91 -3.30 0.61
C ARG A 147 5.43 -3.13 0.76
N PHE A 148 5.91 -2.34 1.73
CA PHE A 148 7.35 -2.21 2.00
C PHE A 148 7.98 -3.53 2.44
N LEU A 149 7.32 -4.27 3.36
CA LEU A 149 7.78 -5.58 3.81
C LEU A 149 7.95 -6.56 2.65
N ASN A 150 6.94 -6.63 1.78
CA ASN A 150 6.97 -7.49 0.61
C ASN A 150 8.05 -7.05 -0.38
N TYR A 151 8.22 -5.75 -0.59
CA TYR A 151 9.23 -5.20 -1.48
C TYR A 151 10.65 -5.53 -1.01
N ILE A 152 10.97 -5.30 0.28
CA ILE A 152 12.27 -5.66 0.87
C ILE A 152 12.55 -7.15 0.71
N THR A 153 11.56 -7.99 1.02
CA THR A 153 11.66 -9.45 0.90
C THR A 153 11.88 -9.88 -0.56
N MET A 154 11.15 -9.29 -1.50
CA MET A 154 11.26 -9.54 -2.94
C MET A 154 12.66 -9.19 -3.47
N ARG A 155 13.25 -8.09 -2.99
CA ARG A 155 14.62 -7.67 -3.35
C ARG A 155 15.73 -8.52 -2.70
N GLY A 156 15.36 -9.50 -1.87
CA GLY A 156 16.30 -10.35 -1.14
C GLY A 156 16.91 -9.67 0.09
N GLY A 157 16.29 -8.60 0.58
CA GLY A 157 16.64 -7.93 1.82
C GLY A 157 16.19 -8.70 3.06
N MET A 158 16.61 -8.22 4.22
CA MET A 158 16.15 -8.65 5.53
C MET A 158 15.23 -7.57 6.11
N VAL A 159 14.05 -8.00 6.53
CA VAL A 159 13.10 -7.15 7.22
C VAL A 159 13.47 -7.10 8.70
N ASN A 160 13.73 -5.90 9.20
CA ASN A 160 14.01 -5.61 10.61
C ASN A 160 12.81 -4.89 11.21
N LEU A 161 12.02 -5.61 12.01
CA LEU A 161 10.88 -5.03 12.72
C LEU A 161 11.37 -4.38 14.03
N TYR A 162 11.26 -3.07 14.12
CA TYR A 162 11.64 -2.30 15.30
C TYR A 162 10.49 -2.15 16.29
N SER A 163 10.79 -1.66 17.49
CA SER A 163 9.77 -1.29 18.46
C SER A 163 8.93 -0.12 17.95
N VAL A 164 7.61 -0.31 17.93
CA VAL A 164 6.65 0.75 17.58
C VAL A 164 6.13 1.37 18.87
N ASN A 165 6.43 2.66 19.08
CA ASN A 165 5.89 3.42 20.20
C ASN A 165 4.57 4.07 19.77
N GLY A 166 3.53 3.89 20.59
CA GLY A 166 2.28 4.61 20.43
C GLY A 166 2.41 6.11 20.73
N PRO A 167 1.36 6.89 20.48
CA PRO A 167 1.30 8.30 20.85
C PRO A 167 1.40 8.47 22.37
N GLU A 168 2.12 9.51 22.82
CA GLU A 168 2.32 9.82 24.24
C GLU A 168 1.02 10.24 24.95
N ASP A 169 0.15 10.97 24.24
CA ASP A 169 -1.18 11.36 24.68
C ASP A 169 -2.23 10.74 23.74
N GLN A 170 -3.23 10.07 24.31
CA GLN A 170 -4.31 9.39 23.60
C GLN A 170 -5.68 10.02 23.83
N ASP A 171 -5.75 11.12 24.60
CA ASP A 171 -7.02 11.76 24.92
C ASP A 171 -7.46 12.78 23.87
N TRP A 172 -6.78 12.89 22.71
CA TRP A 172 -6.98 13.71 21.47
C TRP A 172 -7.82 15.01 21.48
N LYS A 173 -8.75 15.20 22.40
CA LYS A 173 -9.45 16.38 22.91
C LYS A 173 -10.59 16.78 22.02
N CYS A 174 -10.30 16.98 20.75
CA CYS A 174 -11.28 17.35 19.75
C CYS A 174 -10.83 16.87 18.35
N PRO A 175 -11.77 16.80 17.40
CA PRO A 175 -11.44 16.48 16.00
C PRO A 175 -10.32 17.36 15.45
N LEU A 176 -10.35 18.68 15.71
CA LEU A 176 -9.32 19.59 15.20
C LEU A 176 -7.90 19.20 15.62
N ASN A 177 -7.71 18.78 16.87
CA ASN A 177 -6.38 18.39 17.35
C ASN A 177 -5.95 17.06 16.73
N ALA A 178 -6.84 16.05 16.66
CA ALA A 178 -6.54 14.79 16.00
C ALA A 178 -6.17 14.97 14.52
N PHE A 179 -6.98 15.70 13.75
CA PHE A 179 -6.73 15.95 12.31
C PHE A 179 -5.47 16.80 12.07
N LYS A 180 -5.09 17.70 12.98
CA LYS A 180 -3.82 18.42 12.88
C LYS A 180 -2.62 17.51 13.12
N THR A 181 -2.68 16.64 14.13
CA THR A 181 -1.62 15.67 14.37
C THR A 181 -1.50 14.69 13.21
N ALA A 182 -2.63 14.23 12.70
CA ALA A 182 -2.70 13.36 11.54
C ALA A 182 -2.10 14.05 10.30
N LEU A 183 -2.44 15.33 10.02
CA LEU A 183 -1.83 16.09 8.92
C LEU A 183 -0.29 16.14 9.04
N GLN A 184 0.21 16.43 10.24
CA GLN A 184 1.66 16.49 10.45
C GLN A 184 2.31 15.11 10.25
N LEU A 185 1.65 14.04 10.69
CA LEU A 185 2.12 12.67 10.52
C LEU A 185 2.26 12.30 9.04
N GLU A 186 1.27 12.65 8.21
CA GLU A 186 1.33 12.41 6.75
C GLU A 186 2.45 13.19 6.06
N ILE A 187 2.68 14.44 6.47
CA ILE A 187 3.78 15.27 5.96
C ILE A 187 5.12 14.63 6.34
N ASP A 188 5.29 14.23 7.61
CA ASP A 188 6.53 13.62 8.09
C ASP A 188 6.83 12.29 7.38
N ILE A 189 5.81 11.47 7.10
CA ILE A 189 5.95 10.20 6.38
C ILE A 189 6.29 10.45 4.91
N SER A 190 5.67 11.45 4.30
CA SER A 190 5.94 11.85 2.92
C SER A 190 7.37 12.37 2.74
N ASP A 191 7.87 13.15 3.69
CA ASP A 191 9.26 13.64 3.68
C ASP A 191 10.27 12.49 3.80
N LYS A 192 9.97 11.48 4.61
CA LYS A 192 10.78 10.25 4.68
C LYS A 192 10.72 9.47 3.38
N LEU A 193 9.54 9.37 2.75
CA LEU A 193 9.37 8.70 1.47
C LEU A 193 10.20 9.37 0.36
N VAL A 194 10.24 10.71 0.33
CA VAL A 194 11.14 11.47 -0.56
C VAL A 194 12.59 11.13 -0.26
N SER A 195 12.98 11.03 1.01
CA SER A 195 14.34 10.65 1.42
C SER A 195 14.72 9.24 0.94
N VAL A 196 13.79 8.27 1.01
CA VAL A 196 13.99 6.92 0.44
C VAL A 196 14.24 7.02 -1.07
N ASN A 197 13.45 7.81 -1.80
CA ASN A 197 13.63 7.95 -3.25
C ASN A 197 14.97 8.63 -3.60
N CYS A 198 15.42 9.62 -2.83
CA CYS A 198 16.75 10.22 -3.00
C CYS A 198 17.87 9.18 -2.84
N VAL A 199 17.75 8.25 -1.89
CA VAL A 199 18.71 7.14 -1.73
C VAL A 199 18.64 6.17 -2.91
N ALA A 200 17.45 5.85 -3.41
CA ALA A 200 17.28 5.02 -4.60
C ALA A 200 17.97 5.66 -5.83
N GLU A 201 17.74 6.95 -6.07
CA GLU A 201 18.38 7.71 -7.15
C GLU A 201 19.91 7.80 -7.00
N LYS A 202 20.41 8.04 -5.77
CA LYS A 202 21.85 8.06 -5.46
C LYS A 202 22.56 6.78 -5.90
N TYR A 203 21.89 5.63 -5.76
CA TYR A 203 22.42 4.32 -6.15
C TYR A 203 21.99 3.86 -7.53
N ASN A 204 21.30 4.71 -8.31
CA ASN A 204 20.72 4.38 -9.62
C ASN A 204 19.80 3.14 -9.58
N ASP A 205 19.10 2.92 -8.48
CA ASP A 205 18.13 1.85 -8.33
C ASP A 205 16.78 2.29 -8.90
N LEU A 206 16.64 2.13 -10.22
CA LEU A 206 15.43 2.49 -10.95
C LEU A 206 14.20 1.69 -10.48
N ASN A 207 14.38 0.46 -10.01
CA ASN A 207 13.26 -0.35 -9.55
C ASN A 207 12.72 0.15 -8.20
N ALA A 208 13.60 0.57 -7.28
CA ALA A 208 13.17 1.17 -6.03
C ALA A 208 12.53 2.53 -6.24
N SER A 209 13.08 3.35 -7.13
CA SER A 209 12.48 4.64 -7.46
C SER A 209 11.09 4.48 -8.07
N ASP A 210 10.91 3.57 -9.04
CA ASP A 210 9.61 3.25 -9.64
C ASP A 210 8.60 2.76 -8.59
N PHE A 211 9.01 1.86 -7.70
CA PHE A 211 8.17 1.37 -6.60
C PHE A 211 7.66 2.52 -5.72
N ILE A 212 8.56 3.42 -5.28
CA ILE A 212 8.20 4.53 -4.40
C ILE A 212 7.25 5.52 -5.10
N VAL A 213 7.56 5.89 -6.35
CA VAL A 213 6.80 6.90 -7.09
C VAL A 213 5.42 6.38 -7.47
N THR A 214 5.34 5.15 -7.97
CA THR A 214 4.10 4.58 -8.51
C THR A 214 3.15 4.13 -7.42
N GLU A 215 3.65 3.55 -6.33
CA GLU A 215 2.80 2.93 -5.31
C GLU A 215 2.39 3.90 -4.18
N PHE A 216 3.10 5.03 -3.98
CA PHE A 216 2.91 5.87 -2.79
C PHE A 216 2.81 7.38 -3.06
N MET A 217 3.65 7.96 -3.93
CA MET A 217 3.78 9.43 -4.00
C MET A 217 2.47 10.17 -4.34
N GLU A 218 1.68 9.64 -5.28
CA GLU A 218 0.39 10.25 -5.64
C GLU A 218 -0.63 10.11 -4.50
N ASP A 219 -0.67 8.95 -3.85
CA ASP A 219 -1.62 8.66 -2.78
C ASP A 219 -1.30 9.48 -1.52
N GLN A 220 -0.02 9.66 -1.17
CA GLN A 220 0.39 10.56 -0.09
C GLN A 220 0.00 12.02 -0.36
N MET A 221 0.16 12.50 -1.60
CA MET A 221 -0.25 13.87 -1.94
C MET A 221 -1.77 14.06 -1.84
N LYS A 222 -2.55 13.03 -2.20
CA LYS A 222 -4.01 13.04 -2.02
C LYS A 222 -4.38 13.05 -0.54
N SER A 223 -3.77 12.18 0.27
CA SER A 223 -3.99 12.08 1.72
C SER A 223 -3.69 13.41 2.42
N ILE A 224 -2.52 14.02 2.16
CA ILE A 224 -2.15 15.32 2.71
C ILE A 224 -3.17 16.40 2.33
N ASN A 225 -3.55 16.49 1.05
CA ASN A 225 -4.51 17.49 0.59
C ASN A 225 -5.91 17.27 1.20
N GLU A 226 -6.36 16.02 1.33
CA GLU A 226 -7.64 15.69 1.98
C GLU A 226 -7.62 16.12 3.45
N MET A 227 -6.61 15.71 4.19
CA MET A 227 -6.46 16.04 5.60
C MET A 227 -6.33 17.55 5.83
N ALA A 228 -5.55 18.26 5.00
CA ALA A 228 -5.41 19.70 5.08
C ALA A 228 -6.74 20.45 4.86
N ARG A 229 -7.58 19.96 3.95
CA ARG A 229 -8.93 20.51 3.74
C ARG A 229 -9.81 20.30 4.98
N LEU A 230 -9.80 19.10 5.56
CA LEU A 230 -10.56 18.81 6.79
C LEU A 230 -10.10 19.67 7.97
N VAL A 231 -8.78 19.85 8.14
CA VAL A 231 -8.21 20.76 9.15
C VAL A 231 -8.65 22.21 8.91
N THR A 232 -8.70 22.66 7.66
CA THR A 232 -9.13 24.01 7.30
C THR A 232 -10.60 24.24 7.66
N VAL A 233 -11.47 23.28 7.33
CA VAL A 233 -12.89 23.33 7.71
C VAL A 233 -13.05 23.37 9.23
N LEU A 234 -12.42 22.44 9.96
CA LEU A 234 -12.48 22.39 11.42
C LEU A 234 -11.97 23.68 12.08
N SER A 235 -10.90 24.27 11.53
CA SER A 235 -10.34 25.53 12.04
C SER A 235 -11.29 26.71 11.84
N GLY A 236 -12.06 26.71 10.74
CA GLY A 236 -13.01 27.78 10.43
C GLY A 236 -14.31 27.70 11.22
N VAL A 237 -14.85 26.49 11.43
CA VAL A 237 -16.11 26.30 12.17
C VAL A 237 -15.90 26.36 13.69
N GLY A 238 -14.69 26.03 14.16
CA GLY A 238 -14.32 26.04 15.58
C GLY A 238 -14.84 24.82 16.34
N ASP A 239 -14.70 24.84 17.67
CA ASP A 239 -14.86 23.66 18.52
C ASP A 239 -16.19 23.62 19.30
N GLN A 240 -17.30 23.93 18.61
CA GLN A 240 -18.65 23.91 19.20
C GLN A 240 -19.31 22.54 19.02
N ALA A 241 -20.22 22.15 19.93
CA ALA A 241 -20.88 20.84 19.88
C ALA A 241 -21.63 20.59 18.56
N LEU A 242 -22.36 21.59 18.06
CA LEU A 242 -23.05 21.50 16.77
C LEU A 242 -22.06 21.36 15.60
N ALA A 243 -20.94 22.08 15.66
CA ALA A 243 -19.88 22.01 14.64
C ALA A 243 -19.27 20.60 14.57
N ARG A 244 -18.93 20.03 15.73
CA ARG A 244 -18.42 18.65 15.82
C ARG A 244 -19.41 17.65 15.23
N PHE A 245 -20.69 17.77 15.58
CA PHE A 245 -21.74 16.88 15.08
C PHE A 245 -21.91 16.98 13.56
N MET A 246 -21.96 18.20 13.02
CA MET A 246 -22.11 18.41 11.58
C MET A 246 -20.89 17.93 10.79
N PHE A 247 -19.69 18.22 11.30
CA PHE A 247 -18.44 17.75 10.71
C PHE A 247 -18.36 16.23 10.71
N ASP A 248 -18.67 15.59 11.84
CA ASP A 248 -18.63 14.13 11.95
C ASP A 248 -19.57 13.45 10.95
N LYS A 249 -20.78 14.00 10.79
CA LYS A 249 -21.72 13.52 9.78
C LYS A 249 -21.18 13.69 8.35
N ASP A 250 -20.60 14.84 8.04
CA ASP A 250 -20.03 15.11 6.72
C ASP A 250 -18.86 14.18 6.39
N VAL A 251 -17.97 13.92 7.37
CA VAL A 251 -16.89 12.94 7.27
C VAL A 251 -17.44 11.56 6.95
N LEU A 252 -18.46 11.11 7.70
CA LEU A 252 -19.07 9.79 7.49
C LEU A 252 -19.70 9.64 6.10
N ASP A 253 -20.37 10.68 5.62
CA ASP A 253 -21.12 10.62 4.35
C ASP A 253 -20.21 10.71 3.12
N HIS A 254 -19.11 11.46 3.18
CA HIS A 254 -18.30 11.81 2.00
C HIS A 254 -16.87 11.25 1.99
N TYR A 255 -16.28 10.94 3.15
CA TYR A 255 -14.86 10.58 3.26
C TYR A 255 -14.63 9.13 3.71
N VAL A 256 -15.67 8.49 4.26
CA VAL A 256 -15.61 7.10 4.73
C VAL A 256 -16.14 6.16 3.66
N LYS A 257 -15.31 5.19 3.24
CA LYS A 257 -15.75 4.10 2.36
C LYS A 257 -16.79 3.25 3.08
N SER A 258 -17.77 2.74 2.34
CA SER A 258 -18.91 1.99 2.90
C SER A 258 -18.53 0.78 3.76
N GLU A 259 -17.35 0.19 3.52
CA GLU A 259 -16.83 -0.94 4.29
C GLU A 259 -16.22 -0.53 5.64
N PHE A 260 -15.88 0.74 5.85
CA PHE A 260 -15.41 1.27 7.14
C PHE A 260 -16.51 1.97 7.92
N ASP A 261 -17.68 2.21 7.32
CA ASP A 261 -18.85 2.76 8.00
C ASP A 261 -19.35 1.80 9.10
N ILE A 262 -19.01 2.14 10.35
CA ILE A 262 -19.35 1.35 11.54
C ILE A 262 -20.85 1.33 11.84
N LEU A 263 -21.61 2.30 11.34
CA LEU A 263 -23.06 2.37 11.54
C LEU A 263 -23.78 1.45 10.56
N LYS A 264 -23.32 1.38 9.31
CA LYS A 264 -23.86 0.44 8.31
C LYS A 264 -23.51 -1.02 8.62
N LYS A 265 -22.29 -1.30 9.09
CA LYS A 265 -21.90 -2.66 9.51
C LYS A 265 -22.83 -3.26 10.56
N ARG A 266 -23.14 -2.49 11.62
CA ARG A 266 -24.05 -2.92 12.68
C ARG A 266 -25.45 -3.29 12.16
N ASN A 267 -25.96 -2.54 11.19
CA ASN A 267 -27.27 -2.82 10.60
C ASN A 267 -27.27 -4.10 9.76
N PHE A 268 -26.16 -4.41 9.08
CA PHE A 268 -26.02 -5.64 8.31
C PHE A 268 -25.96 -6.88 9.22
N ASP A 269 -25.19 -6.83 10.31
CA ASP A 269 -25.08 -7.94 11.24
C ASP A 269 -26.38 -8.17 12.03
N ALA A 270 -27.06 -7.10 12.46
CA ALA A 270 -28.37 -7.18 13.10
C ALA A 270 -29.44 -7.83 12.19
N SER A 271 -29.39 -7.56 10.88
CA SER A 271 -30.32 -8.17 9.91
C SER A 271 -30.10 -9.68 9.73
N LYS A 272 -28.84 -10.15 9.81
CA LYS A 272 -28.49 -11.58 9.72
C LYS A 272 -28.89 -12.35 10.97
N ASP A 273 -28.77 -11.74 12.14
CA ASP A 273 -29.18 -12.38 13.40
C ASP A 273 -30.70 -12.53 13.53
N CYS A 274 -31.48 -11.62 12.93
CA CYS A 274 -32.94 -11.77 12.82
C CYS A 274 -33.35 -12.93 11.91
N LEU A 275 -32.57 -13.25 10.87
CA LEU A 275 -32.86 -14.35 9.93
C LEU A 275 -32.53 -15.74 10.50
N LYS A 276 -31.68 -15.83 11.54
CA LYS A 276 -31.36 -17.08 12.23
C LYS A 276 -32.30 -17.42 13.39
N LYS A 277 -33.27 -16.54 13.70
CA LYS A 277 -34.26 -16.71 14.78
C LYS A 277 -35.68 -17.03 14.26
N LYS A 278 -35.80 -17.76 13.16
CA LYS A 278 -37.07 -18.41 12.80
C LYS A 278 -37.01 -19.89 13.24
N PRO A 279 -37.96 -20.35 14.09
CA PRO A 279 -38.03 -21.74 14.54
C PRO A 279 -38.31 -22.70 13.38
#